data_AF-A0A1Z5IBW9-F1
#
_entry.id   AF-A0A1Z5IBW9-F1
#
_cell.length_a   1.000
_cell.length_b   1.000
_cell.length_c   1.000
_cell.angle_alpha   90.00
_cell.angle_beta   90.00
_cell.angle_gamma   90.00
#
_symmetry.space_group_name_H-M   'P 1'
#
loop_
_entity.id
_entity.type
_entity.pdbx_description
1 polymer ?
#
loop_
_entity_poly.entity_id
_entity_poly.type
_entity_poly.pdbx_seq_one_letter_code
_entity_poly.pdbx_strand_id
1 'polypeptide(L)'
;MIKDQDPQTIERLTHLTLLLVIHAPKHVPLEDLTQALNSDVDTVRHDLNWVSDFLAHYDLVVDPTVDQAVAVYGQENNLFRATIDLLKSFSKSGELVTTFPVGDAKLEDQLKTQVAALVKTTPLDITAQQSIYDYLWTVAMRYRYGRVKRLGLAELFTPGQLALISNEKVIHPWSQKTIEILEDDLPSNEDLPLVEAYLLTLRVWLYAN
;
A
#
# COMPACT_ATOMS: atom_id res chain seq x y z
N MET A 1 3.23 -5.10 19.50
CA MET A 1 3.99 -3.90 19.95
C MET A 1 5.47 -4.20 19.74
N ILE A 2 6.10 -3.63 18.72
CA ILE A 2 7.49 -3.84 18.29
C ILE A 2 8.47 -3.05 19.19
N LYS A 3 8.31 -3.11 20.52
CA LYS A 3 8.99 -2.17 21.42
C LYS A 3 10.28 -2.69 22.07
N ASP A 4 10.58 -3.98 21.97
CA ASP A 4 11.72 -4.58 22.68
C ASP A 4 12.70 -5.37 21.77
N GLN A 5 12.63 -5.16 20.45
CA GLN A 5 13.53 -5.80 19.48
C GLN A 5 14.61 -4.83 19.01
N ASP A 6 15.79 -5.36 18.67
CA ASP A 6 16.86 -4.55 18.09
C ASP A 6 16.42 -3.92 16.75
N PRO A 7 16.92 -2.72 16.39
CA PRO A 7 16.46 -2.01 15.19
C PRO A 7 16.58 -2.80 13.88
N GLN A 8 17.55 -3.70 13.76
CA GLN A 8 17.75 -4.50 12.55
C GLN A 8 16.64 -5.56 12.41
N THR A 9 16.23 -6.18 13.52
CA THR A 9 15.08 -7.08 13.55
C THR A 9 13.78 -6.36 13.18
N ILE A 10 13.57 -5.14 13.66
CA ILE A 10 12.37 -4.34 13.33
C ILE A 10 12.29 -4.04 11.83
N GLU A 11 13.40 -3.62 11.24
CA GLU A 11 13.50 -3.35 9.80
C GLU A 11 13.24 -4.60 8.97
N ARG A 12 13.84 -5.73 9.35
CA ARG A 12 13.66 -7.03 8.67
C ARG A 12 12.21 -7.51 8.74
N LEU A 13 11.59 -7.53 9.92
CA LEU A 13 10.21 -7.96 10.10
C LEU A 13 9.23 -7.10 9.29
N THR A 14 9.50 -5.81 9.22
CA THR A 14 8.69 -4.88 8.44
C THR A 14 8.86 -5.12 6.95
N HIS A 15 10.09 -5.26 6.48
CA HIS A 15 10.36 -5.57 5.08
C HIS A 15 9.70 -6.90 4.67
N LEU A 16 9.84 -7.94 5.49
CA LEU A 16 9.17 -9.23 5.26
C LEU A 16 7.65 -9.05 5.18
N THR A 17 7.05 -8.35 6.14
CA THR A 17 5.60 -8.12 6.17
C THR A 17 5.14 -7.36 4.92
N LEU A 18 5.86 -6.29 4.52
CA LEU A 18 5.56 -5.53 3.31
C LEU A 18 5.62 -6.41 2.06
N LEU A 19 6.68 -7.20 1.88
CA LEU A 19 6.82 -8.10 0.73
C LEU A 19 5.63 -9.05 0.64
N LEU A 20 5.19 -9.61 1.77
CA LEU A 20 4.07 -10.54 1.81
C LEU A 20 2.72 -9.87 1.49
N VAL A 21 2.44 -8.69 2.06
CA VAL A 21 1.17 -8.00 1.80
C VAL A 21 1.10 -7.39 0.39
N ILE A 22 2.21 -6.93 -0.19
CA ILE A 22 2.19 -6.38 -1.57
C ILE A 22 2.01 -7.48 -2.62
N HIS A 23 2.53 -8.69 -2.38
CA HIS A 23 2.40 -9.83 -3.31
C HIS A 23 1.10 -10.61 -3.12
N ALA A 24 0.37 -10.42 -2.03
CA ALA A 24 -0.87 -11.14 -1.74
C ALA A 24 -1.86 -11.12 -2.94
N PRO A 25 -2.51 -12.25 -3.27
CA PRO A 25 -2.45 -13.55 -2.61
C PRO A 25 -1.45 -14.52 -3.27
N LYS A 26 -0.42 -14.02 -3.97
CA LYS A 26 0.59 -14.88 -4.60
C LYS A 26 1.46 -15.53 -3.52
N HIS A 27 1.84 -16.78 -3.76
CA HIS A 27 2.86 -17.44 -2.95
C HIS A 27 4.23 -16.87 -3.32
N VAL A 28 4.93 -16.30 -2.34
CA VAL A 28 6.29 -15.79 -2.47
C VAL A 28 7.26 -16.89 -2.03
N PRO A 29 8.20 -17.32 -2.88
CA PRO A 29 9.22 -18.29 -2.50
C PRO A 29 10.06 -17.83 -1.31
N LEU A 30 10.40 -18.76 -0.41
CA LEU A 30 11.30 -18.47 0.71
C LEU A 30 12.69 -18.05 0.22
N GLU A 31 13.16 -18.58 -0.90
CA GLU A 31 14.42 -18.18 -1.53
C GLU A 31 14.43 -16.67 -1.84
N ASP A 32 13.40 -16.18 -2.51
CA ASP A 32 13.24 -14.75 -2.84
C ASP A 32 13.21 -13.89 -1.57
N LEU A 33 12.52 -14.35 -0.52
CA LEU A 33 12.46 -13.65 0.77
C LEU A 33 13.82 -13.63 1.46
N THR A 34 14.54 -14.76 1.50
CA THR A 34 15.88 -14.83 2.10
C THR A 34 16.87 -13.92 1.39
N GLN A 35 16.80 -13.85 0.05
CA GLN A 35 17.62 -12.95 -0.75
C GLN A 35 17.27 -11.49 -0.47
N ALA A 36 15.98 -11.12 -0.47
CA ALA A 36 15.54 -9.74 -0.24
C ALA A 36 15.86 -9.25 1.19
N LEU A 37 15.84 -10.15 2.17
CA LEU A 37 16.08 -9.85 3.58
C LEU A 37 17.53 -10.07 4.01
N ASN A 38 18.39 -10.60 3.13
CA ASN A 38 19.75 -11.01 3.44
C ASN A 38 19.82 -11.84 4.74
N SER A 39 18.94 -12.85 4.84
CA SER A 39 18.73 -13.67 6.05
C SER A 39 18.56 -15.13 5.66
N ASP A 40 18.87 -16.06 6.57
CA ASP A 40 18.69 -17.49 6.31
C ASP A 40 17.23 -17.95 6.42
N VAL A 41 16.93 -19.14 5.89
CA VAL A 41 15.57 -19.71 5.83
C VAL A 41 14.97 -19.90 7.22
N ASP A 42 15.75 -20.31 8.22
CA ASP A 42 15.24 -20.58 9.57
C ASP A 42 14.86 -19.27 10.26
N THR A 43 15.66 -18.21 10.08
CA THR A 43 15.33 -16.86 10.54
C THR A 43 14.04 -16.35 9.90
N VAL A 44 13.90 -16.45 8.56
CA VAL A 44 12.66 -16.03 7.87
C VAL A 44 11.45 -16.81 8.38
N ARG A 45 11.57 -18.13 8.55
CA ARG A 45 10.48 -18.97 9.10
C ARG A 45 10.09 -18.59 10.52
N HIS A 46 11.07 -18.26 11.36
CA HIS A 46 10.80 -17.78 12.70
C HIS A 46 10.03 -16.47 12.67
N ASP A 47 10.48 -15.53 11.85
CA ASP A 47 9.88 -14.21 11.66
C ASP A 47 8.43 -14.29 11.14
N LEU A 48 8.08 -15.30 10.33
CA LEU A 48 6.71 -15.51 9.86
C LEU A 48 5.69 -15.68 11.00
N ASN A 49 6.09 -16.19 12.17
CA ASN A 49 5.19 -16.27 13.31
C ASN A 49 4.80 -14.86 13.80
N TRP A 50 5.79 -13.96 13.85
CA TRP A 50 5.54 -12.57 14.21
C TRP A 50 4.67 -11.87 13.15
N VAL A 51 4.95 -12.11 11.87
CA VAL A 51 4.15 -11.57 10.77
C VAL A 51 2.70 -12.05 10.88
N SER A 52 2.49 -13.33 11.17
CA SER A 52 1.17 -13.91 11.37
C SER A 52 0.42 -13.23 12.52
N ASP A 53 1.08 -13.01 13.66
CA ASP A 53 0.48 -12.30 14.80
C ASP A 53 0.11 -10.86 14.45
N PHE A 54 0.98 -10.15 13.73
CA PHE A 54 0.70 -8.79 13.26
C PHE A 54 -0.52 -8.76 12.32
N LEU A 55 -0.51 -9.61 11.29
CA LEU A 55 -1.53 -9.65 10.25
C LEU A 55 -2.89 -10.17 10.76
N ALA A 56 -2.92 -10.98 11.81
CA ALA A 56 -4.15 -11.42 12.46
C ALA A 56 -5.00 -10.26 12.99
N HIS A 57 -4.39 -9.13 13.39
CA HIS A 57 -5.13 -7.93 13.83
C HIS A 57 -5.96 -7.28 12.70
N TYR A 58 -5.68 -7.64 11.46
CA TYR A 58 -6.35 -7.17 10.26
C TYR A 58 -7.21 -8.26 9.61
N ASP A 59 -7.48 -9.38 10.29
CA ASP A 59 -8.17 -10.54 9.71
C ASP A 59 -7.47 -11.07 8.44
N LEU A 60 -6.14 -11.01 8.42
CA LEU A 60 -5.30 -11.54 7.34
C LEU A 60 -4.62 -12.83 7.80
N VAL A 61 -4.53 -13.81 6.91
CA VAL A 61 -3.99 -15.15 7.20
C VAL A 61 -2.70 -15.34 6.44
N VAL A 62 -1.62 -15.68 7.15
CA VAL A 62 -0.36 -16.15 6.56
C VAL A 62 -0.48 -17.66 6.31
N ASP A 63 -0.26 -18.08 5.07
CA ASP A 63 -0.38 -19.46 4.63
C ASP A 63 0.97 -20.00 4.13
N PRO A 64 1.64 -20.86 4.93
CA PRO A 64 2.86 -21.55 4.54
C PRO A 64 2.61 -22.99 4.03
N THR A 65 1.39 -23.34 3.60
CA THR A 65 1.05 -24.73 3.20
C THR A 65 1.74 -25.22 1.94
N VAL A 66 2.24 -24.31 1.09
CA VAL A 66 3.07 -24.64 -0.06
C VAL A 66 4.53 -24.76 0.37
N ASP A 67 5.16 -25.90 0.06
CA ASP A 67 6.58 -26.09 0.43
C ASP A 67 7.45 -25.00 -0.19
N GLN A 68 8.34 -24.44 0.65
CA GLN A 68 9.24 -23.33 0.32
C GLN A 68 8.54 -22.05 -0.18
N ALA A 69 7.26 -21.83 0.11
CA ALA A 69 6.61 -20.57 -0.25
C ALA A 69 5.56 -20.13 0.78
N VAL A 70 5.25 -18.84 0.81
CA VAL A 70 4.32 -18.25 1.75
C VAL A 70 3.38 -17.30 1.01
N ALA A 71 2.08 -17.39 1.30
CA ALA A 71 1.09 -16.42 0.82
C ALA A 71 0.42 -15.71 2.00
N VAL A 72 -0.23 -14.58 1.70
CA VAL A 72 -1.16 -13.91 2.61
C VAL A 72 -2.53 -13.84 1.96
N TYR A 73 -3.57 -14.17 2.70
CA TYR A 73 -4.97 -14.12 2.27
C TYR A 73 -5.80 -13.21 3.15
N GLY A 74 -6.86 -12.64 2.58
CA GLY A 74 -7.85 -11.86 3.29
C GLY A 74 -8.54 -10.85 2.38
N GLN A 75 -9.30 -9.93 2.98
CA GLN A 75 -9.98 -8.87 2.23
C GLN A 75 -9.00 -7.80 1.77
N GLU A 76 -9.19 -7.28 0.55
CA GLU A 76 -8.29 -6.27 -0.02
C GLU A 76 -8.20 -5.00 0.83
N ASN A 77 -9.32 -4.55 1.40
CA ASN A 77 -9.31 -3.39 2.28
C ASN A 77 -8.44 -3.59 3.53
N ASN A 78 -8.34 -4.82 4.02
CA ASN A 78 -7.50 -5.15 5.17
C ASN A 78 -6.03 -5.21 4.78
N LEU A 79 -5.69 -5.71 3.59
CA LEU A 79 -4.34 -5.64 3.03
C LEU A 79 -3.86 -4.20 2.90
N PHE A 80 -4.72 -3.32 2.35
CA PHE A 80 -4.44 -1.88 2.26
C PHE A 80 -4.24 -1.24 3.63
N ARG A 81 -5.10 -1.57 4.60
CA ARG A 81 -4.99 -1.03 5.96
C ARG A 81 -3.72 -1.47 6.66
N ALA A 82 -3.39 -2.77 6.61
CA ALA A 82 -2.17 -3.32 7.17
C ALA A 82 -0.93 -2.67 6.56
N THR A 83 -0.91 -2.51 5.23
CA THR A 83 0.19 -1.85 4.51
C THR A 83 0.36 -0.41 4.99
N ILE A 84 -0.70 0.39 4.97
CA ILE A 84 -0.63 1.82 5.37
C ILE A 84 -0.19 1.97 6.83
N ASP A 85 -0.71 1.15 7.75
CA ASP A 85 -0.31 1.23 9.15
C ASP A 85 1.15 0.79 9.36
N LEU A 86 1.63 -0.16 8.56
CA LEU A 86 3.03 -0.55 8.53
C LEU A 86 3.92 0.59 8.01
N LEU A 87 3.54 1.22 6.89
CA LEU A 87 4.26 2.37 6.33
C LEU A 87 4.39 3.50 7.37
N LYS A 88 3.31 3.87 8.05
CA LYS A 88 3.30 4.92 9.09
C LYS A 88 4.30 4.70 10.21
N SER A 89 4.64 3.45 10.51
CA SER A 89 5.61 3.14 11.57
C SER A 89 7.06 3.46 11.18
N PHE A 90 7.31 3.72 9.89
CA PHE A 90 8.61 4.07 9.31
C PHE A 90 8.65 5.46 8.66
N SER A 91 7.49 6.03 8.35
CA SER A 91 7.40 7.39 7.81
C SER A 91 8.05 8.39 8.77
N LYS A 92 9.08 9.09 8.30
CA LYS A 92 9.59 10.27 9.00
C LYS A 92 8.75 11.48 8.59
N SER A 93 8.26 12.21 9.59
CA SER A 93 7.50 13.44 9.35
C SER A 93 8.31 14.39 8.47
N GLY A 94 7.73 14.85 7.37
CA GLY A 94 8.33 15.87 6.49
C GLY A 94 9.10 15.36 5.28
N GLU A 95 9.42 14.08 5.16
CA GLU A 95 10.31 13.63 4.08
C GLU A 95 9.57 13.06 2.84
N LEU A 96 8.26 12.77 2.93
CA LEU A 96 7.46 12.13 1.85
C LEU A 96 8.22 10.97 1.18
N VAL A 97 8.84 10.13 1.99
CA VAL A 97 9.58 8.96 1.53
C VAL A 97 9.09 7.73 2.26
N THR A 98 8.88 6.69 1.48
CA THR A 98 8.92 5.31 1.92
C THR A 98 10.38 4.89 1.91
N THR A 99 11.13 5.04 3.01
CA THR A 99 12.47 4.42 3.10
C THR A 99 12.30 2.91 3.25
N PHE A 100 11.91 2.26 2.15
CA PHE A 100 11.75 0.82 2.08
C PHE A 100 12.65 0.24 1.00
N PRO A 101 13.23 -0.95 1.23
CA PRO A 101 14.11 -1.64 0.29
C PRO A 101 13.44 -2.11 -1.01
N VAL A 102 12.10 -1.99 -1.15
CA VAL A 102 11.42 -2.08 -2.46
C VAL A 102 11.39 -0.70 -3.11
N GLY A 103 12.57 -0.10 -3.26
CA GLY A 103 12.73 1.26 -3.75
C GLY A 103 12.61 1.31 -5.27
N ASP A 104 11.56 1.95 -5.76
CA ASP A 104 11.48 2.41 -7.14
C ASP A 104 11.56 3.94 -7.15
N ALA A 105 12.76 4.46 -7.46
CA ALA A 105 13.02 5.89 -7.47
C ALA A 105 12.10 6.64 -8.45
N LYS A 106 11.74 6.03 -9.58
CA LYS A 106 10.82 6.64 -10.54
C LYS A 106 9.43 6.76 -9.92
N LEU A 107 8.94 5.68 -9.29
CA LEU A 107 7.66 5.70 -8.59
C LEU A 107 7.66 6.76 -7.50
N GLU A 108 8.69 6.83 -6.66
CA GLU A 108 8.76 7.82 -5.58
C GLU A 108 8.69 9.26 -6.11
N ASP A 109 9.43 9.57 -7.16
CA ASP A 109 9.44 10.90 -7.78
C ASP A 109 8.08 11.26 -8.36
N GLN A 110 7.40 10.29 -8.99
CA GLN A 110 6.03 10.47 -9.48
C GLN A 110 5.06 10.75 -8.34
N LEU A 111 5.09 9.95 -7.26
CA LEU A 111 4.24 10.12 -6.10
C LEU A 111 4.44 11.49 -5.44
N LYS A 112 5.69 11.89 -5.21
CA LYS A 112 6.04 13.23 -4.68
C LYS A 112 5.52 14.33 -5.59
N THR A 113 5.66 14.17 -6.91
CA THR A 113 5.15 15.13 -7.90
C THR A 113 3.62 15.27 -7.85
N GLN A 114 2.88 14.16 -7.75
CA GLN A 114 1.42 14.19 -7.66
C GLN A 114 0.94 14.86 -6.37
N VAL A 115 1.55 14.55 -5.23
CA VAL A 115 1.24 15.19 -3.94
C VAL A 115 1.56 16.68 -3.98
N ALA A 116 2.71 17.08 -4.53
CA ALA A 116 3.07 18.49 -4.69
C ALA A 116 2.11 19.24 -5.63
N ALA A 117 1.58 18.58 -6.67
CA ALA A 117 0.56 19.15 -7.54
C ALA A 117 -0.78 19.36 -6.80
N LEU A 118 -1.19 18.40 -5.96
CA LEU A 118 -2.40 18.51 -5.14
C LEU A 118 -2.34 19.70 -4.18
N VAL A 119 -1.22 19.86 -3.47
CA VAL A 119 -1.06 20.90 -2.43
C VAL A 119 -1.15 22.32 -3.00
N LYS A 120 -0.88 22.50 -4.30
CA LYS A 120 -1.05 23.79 -4.98
C LYS A 120 -2.51 24.22 -5.08
N THR A 121 -3.45 23.28 -5.14
CA THR A 121 -4.88 23.55 -5.31
C THR A 121 -5.69 23.28 -4.05
N THR A 122 -5.25 22.32 -3.24
CA THR A 122 -5.90 21.88 -2.01
C THR A 122 -4.85 21.87 -0.90
N PRO A 123 -4.74 22.95 -0.10
CA PRO A 123 -3.76 23.03 0.97
C PRO A 123 -3.95 21.88 1.97
N LEU A 124 -2.87 21.16 2.25
CA LEU A 124 -2.85 20.02 3.17
C LEU A 124 -1.64 20.15 4.08
N ASP A 125 -1.80 19.81 5.36
CA ASP A 125 -0.64 19.70 6.24
C ASP A 125 0.24 18.51 5.86
N ILE A 126 1.44 18.45 6.44
CA ILE A 126 2.43 17.43 6.10
C ILE A 126 1.98 16.00 6.47
N THR A 127 1.14 15.85 7.49
CA THR A 127 0.62 14.56 7.95
C THR A 127 -0.40 14.01 6.95
N ALA A 128 -1.27 14.88 6.45
CA ALA A 128 -2.22 14.58 5.40
C ALA A 128 -1.49 14.22 4.09
N GLN A 129 -0.47 15.00 3.71
CA GLN A 129 0.36 14.72 2.54
C GLN A 129 1.01 13.34 2.63
N GLN A 130 1.61 12.99 3.77
CA GLN A 130 2.20 11.66 3.99
C GLN A 130 1.14 10.56 3.91
N SER A 131 -0.03 10.77 4.51
CA SER A 131 -1.12 9.77 4.48
C SER A 131 -1.66 9.51 3.07
N ILE A 132 -1.69 10.54 2.21
CA ILE A 132 -2.05 10.39 0.79
C ILE A 132 -0.93 9.70 0.03
N TYR A 133 0.34 10.07 0.28
CA TYR A 133 1.51 9.42 -0.29
C TYR A 133 1.55 7.92 0.01
N ASP A 134 1.37 7.53 1.28
CA ASP A 134 1.37 6.13 1.72
C ASP A 134 0.24 5.33 1.03
N TYR A 135 -0.92 5.96 0.83
CA TYR A 135 -2.03 5.34 0.09
C TYR A 135 -1.67 5.12 -1.38
N LEU A 136 -1.14 6.14 -2.06
CA LEU A 136 -0.74 6.02 -3.47
C LEU A 136 0.36 4.99 -3.67
N TRP A 137 1.35 4.94 -2.77
CA TRP A 137 2.37 3.91 -2.75
C TRP A 137 1.73 2.52 -2.61
N THR A 138 0.79 2.37 -1.67
CA THR A 138 0.08 1.10 -1.46
C THR A 138 -0.67 0.67 -2.71
N VAL A 139 -1.38 1.58 -3.39
CA VAL A 139 -2.03 1.30 -4.68
C VAL A 139 -1.00 0.81 -5.69
N ALA A 140 0.04 1.60 -5.99
CA ALA A 140 1.02 1.26 -7.00
C ALA A 140 1.66 -0.11 -6.76
N MET A 141 2.05 -0.40 -5.52
CA MET A 141 2.74 -1.65 -5.17
C MET A 141 1.81 -2.85 -5.18
N ARG A 142 0.58 -2.72 -4.68
CA ARG A 142 -0.41 -3.80 -4.69
C ARG A 142 -0.77 -4.22 -6.12
N TYR A 143 -0.97 -3.28 -7.03
CA TYR A 143 -1.29 -3.60 -8.42
C TYR A 143 -0.06 -4.09 -9.20
N ARG A 144 1.13 -3.57 -8.95
CA ARG A 144 2.34 -4.04 -9.64
C ARG A 144 2.74 -5.48 -9.27
N TYR A 145 2.58 -5.86 -8.00
CA TYR A 145 3.12 -7.13 -7.48
C TYR A 145 2.05 -8.14 -7.09
N GLY A 146 0.87 -7.70 -6.69
CA GLY A 146 -0.18 -8.55 -6.14
C GLY A 146 -1.17 -9.08 -7.18
N ARG A 147 -2.32 -9.55 -6.70
CA ARG A 147 -3.55 -9.63 -7.49
C ARG A 147 -4.65 -8.94 -6.70
N VAL A 148 -4.99 -7.72 -7.11
CA VAL A 148 -5.93 -6.88 -6.38
C VAL A 148 -7.36 -7.22 -6.77
N LYS A 149 -8.22 -7.40 -5.77
CA LYS A 149 -9.66 -7.58 -5.97
C LYS A 149 -10.45 -6.54 -5.19
N ARG A 150 -10.68 -5.39 -5.83
CA ARG A 150 -11.56 -4.35 -5.29
C ARG A 150 -13.03 -4.67 -5.56
N LEU A 151 -13.88 -4.23 -4.64
CA LEU A 151 -15.32 -4.18 -4.87
C LEU A 151 -15.63 -3.10 -5.91
N GLY A 152 -16.71 -3.30 -6.67
CA GLY A 152 -17.16 -2.31 -7.63
C GLY A 152 -17.68 -1.03 -6.97
N LEU A 153 -17.76 0.07 -7.72
CA LEU A 153 -18.27 1.36 -7.23
C LEU A 153 -19.64 1.24 -6.55
N ALA A 154 -20.57 0.48 -7.15
CA ALA A 154 -21.93 0.33 -6.63
C ALA A 154 -22.02 -0.43 -5.30
N GLU A 155 -20.97 -1.17 -4.93
CA GLU A 155 -20.90 -1.88 -3.64
C GLU A 155 -20.38 -0.99 -2.51
N LEU A 156 -19.65 0.08 -2.85
CA LEU A 156 -19.02 0.98 -1.88
C LEU A 156 -19.74 2.32 -1.76
N PHE A 157 -20.45 2.75 -2.81
CA PHE A 157 -21.04 4.07 -2.90
C PHE A 157 -22.50 4.00 -3.34
N THR A 158 -23.32 4.83 -2.70
CA THR A 158 -24.66 5.13 -3.20
C THR A 158 -24.58 5.98 -4.47
N PRO A 159 -25.60 5.95 -5.35
CA PRO A 159 -25.64 6.80 -6.55
C PRO A 159 -25.48 8.30 -6.24
N GLY A 160 -26.04 8.76 -5.11
CA GLY A 160 -25.89 10.15 -4.67
C GLY A 160 -24.45 10.51 -4.29
N GLN A 161 -23.72 9.59 -3.64
CA GLN A 161 -22.30 9.79 -3.34
C GLN A 161 -21.44 9.79 -4.60
N LEU A 162 -21.72 8.90 -5.55
CA LEU A 162 -21.02 8.89 -6.85
C LEU A 162 -21.23 10.21 -7.59
N ALA A 163 -22.47 10.69 -7.66
CA ALA A 163 -22.79 11.97 -8.29
C ALA A 163 -22.12 13.16 -7.56
N LEU A 164 -22.03 13.11 -6.23
CA LEU A 164 -21.34 14.16 -5.46
C LEU A 164 -19.84 14.20 -5.81
N ILE A 165 -19.19 13.03 -5.83
CA ILE A 165 -17.77 12.90 -6.16
C ILE A 165 -17.49 13.30 -7.61
N SER A 166 -18.30 12.82 -8.56
CA SER A 166 -18.10 13.11 -9.99
C SER A 166 -18.32 14.58 -10.36
N ASN A 167 -19.07 15.34 -9.55
CA ASN A 167 -19.31 16.77 -9.74
C ASN A 167 -18.25 17.66 -9.10
N GLU A 168 -17.33 17.08 -8.31
CA GLU A 168 -16.19 17.79 -7.76
C GLU A 168 -15.21 18.18 -8.90
N LYS A 169 -14.66 19.40 -8.85
CA LYS A 169 -13.95 20.01 -9.99
C LYS A 169 -12.44 20.13 -9.83
N VAL A 170 -11.87 19.76 -8.68
CA VAL A 170 -10.46 19.97 -8.34
C VAL A 170 -9.80 18.66 -7.94
N ILE A 171 -10.26 18.06 -6.85
CA ILE A 171 -9.73 16.85 -6.23
C ILE A 171 -10.06 15.59 -7.03
N HIS A 172 -11.28 15.46 -7.56
CA HIS A 172 -11.67 14.28 -8.35
C HIS A 172 -10.91 14.23 -9.69
N PRO A 173 -10.83 15.32 -10.48
CA PRO A 173 -9.98 15.33 -11.68
C PRO A 173 -8.50 15.08 -11.37
N TRP A 174 -7.98 15.62 -10.26
CA TRP A 174 -6.62 15.29 -9.80
C TRP A 174 -6.49 13.79 -9.51
N SER A 175 -7.45 13.20 -8.79
CA SER A 175 -7.44 11.78 -8.43
C SER A 175 -7.47 10.88 -9.67
N GLN A 176 -8.33 11.19 -10.64
CA GLN A 176 -8.39 10.45 -11.91
C GLN A 176 -7.04 10.48 -12.63
N LYS A 177 -6.48 11.68 -12.82
CA LYS A 177 -5.18 11.84 -13.48
C LYS A 177 -4.05 11.15 -12.72
N THR A 178 -4.06 11.20 -11.39
CA THR A 178 -3.04 10.52 -10.58
C THR A 178 -3.14 9.00 -10.74
N ILE A 179 -4.35 8.43 -10.77
CA ILE A 179 -4.55 7.00 -11.01
C ILE A 179 -4.11 6.62 -12.44
N GLU A 180 -4.47 7.39 -13.47
CA GLU A 180 -4.01 7.18 -14.85
C GLU A 180 -2.47 7.15 -14.94
N ILE A 181 -1.78 8.06 -14.26
CA ILE A 181 -0.30 8.10 -14.23
C ILE A 181 0.29 6.85 -13.56
N LEU A 182 -0.36 6.31 -12.53
CA LEU A 182 0.08 5.08 -11.87
C LEU A 182 -0.17 3.84 -12.73
N GLU A 183 -1.25 3.85 -13.51
CA GLU A 183 -1.63 2.79 -14.44
C GLU A 183 -0.62 2.64 -15.58
N ASP A 184 -0.10 3.75 -16.13
CA ASP A 184 0.92 3.77 -17.19
C ASP A 184 2.20 2.98 -16.84
N ASP A 185 2.46 2.77 -15.55
CA ASP A 185 3.64 2.06 -15.03
C ASP A 185 3.35 0.65 -14.51
N LEU A 186 2.14 0.13 -14.77
CA LEU A 186 1.79 -1.25 -14.47
C LEU A 186 2.28 -2.21 -15.57
N PRO A 187 2.48 -3.50 -15.24
CA PRO A 187 2.72 -4.53 -16.25
C PRO A 187 1.60 -4.52 -17.32
N SER A 188 1.98 -4.76 -18.58
CA SER A 188 1.04 -4.69 -19.73
C SER A 188 -0.24 -5.51 -19.51
N ASN A 189 -1.41 -4.87 -19.74
CA ASN A 189 -2.78 -5.38 -19.55
C ASN A 189 -3.35 -5.35 -18.12
N GLU A 190 -2.76 -4.56 -17.21
CA GLU A 190 -3.38 -4.28 -15.92
C GLU A 190 -3.88 -2.83 -15.86
N ASP A 191 -5.21 -2.68 -15.84
CA ASP A 191 -5.86 -1.37 -15.68
C ASP A 191 -6.24 -1.16 -14.22
N LEU A 192 -6.08 0.07 -13.71
CA LEU A 192 -6.57 0.41 -12.38
C LEU A 192 -8.09 0.59 -12.40
N PRO A 193 -8.85 -0.09 -11.52
CA PRO A 193 -10.30 0.05 -11.52
C PRO A 193 -10.69 1.46 -11.09
N LEU A 194 -11.71 2.01 -11.74
CA LEU A 194 -12.24 3.36 -11.49
C LEU A 194 -12.46 3.69 -10.01
N VAL A 195 -12.79 2.68 -9.20
CA VAL A 195 -12.97 2.80 -7.75
C VAL A 195 -11.78 3.44 -7.03
N GLU A 196 -10.55 3.26 -7.52
CA GLU A 196 -9.36 3.85 -6.88
C GLU A 196 -9.39 5.38 -6.94
N ALA A 197 -9.85 5.96 -8.05
CA ALA A 197 -9.97 7.42 -8.17
C ALA A 197 -11.04 7.98 -7.20
N TYR A 198 -12.14 7.25 -6.99
CA TYR A 198 -13.20 7.64 -6.06
C TYR A 198 -12.74 7.52 -4.60
N LEU A 199 -12.04 6.43 -4.25
CA LEU A 199 -11.47 6.23 -2.92
C LEU A 199 -10.39 7.27 -2.60
N LEU A 200 -9.53 7.59 -3.57
CA LEU A 200 -8.52 8.64 -3.44
C LEU A 200 -9.18 10.01 -3.24
N THR A 201 -10.23 10.33 -3.99
CA THR A 201 -10.99 11.58 -3.83
C THR A 201 -11.54 11.72 -2.42
N LEU A 202 -12.20 10.68 -1.91
CA LEU A 202 -12.70 10.67 -0.53
C LEU A 202 -11.59 10.88 0.49
N ARG A 203 -10.44 10.20 0.30
CA ARG A 203 -9.32 10.29 1.22
C ARG A 203 -8.78 11.71 1.30
N VAL A 204 -8.62 12.39 0.16
CA VAL A 204 -8.20 13.80 0.13
C VAL A 204 -9.24 14.70 0.82
N TRP A 205 -10.53 14.50 0.55
CA TRP A 205 -11.59 15.27 1.23
C TRP A 205 -11.56 15.14 2.74
N LEU A 206 -11.30 13.94 3.26
CA LEU A 206 -11.23 13.70 4.70
C LEU A 206 -10.05 14.40 5.38
N TYR A 207 -9.01 14.76 4.62
CA TYR A 207 -7.86 15.51 5.14
C TYR A 207 -7.92 17.00 4.86
N ALA A 208 -8.70 17.42 3.88
CA ALA A 208 -8.87 18.82 3.50
C ALA A 208 -9.95 19.57 4.31
N ASN A 209 -10.77 18.84 5.07
CA ASN A 209 -11.86 19.37 5.90
C ASN A 209 -11.72 18.91 7.36
#